data_AF-A0A6J7AER3-F1
#
_entry.id   AF-A0A6J7AER3-F1
#
_cell.length_a   1.000
_cell.length_b   1.000
_cell.length_c   1.000
_cell.angle_alpha   90.00
_cell.angle_beta   90.00
_cell.angle_gamma   90.00
#
_symmetry.space_group_name_H-M   'P 1'
#
loop_
_entity.id
_entity.type
_entity.pdbx_description
1 polymer ?
#
loop_
_entity_poly.entity_id
_entity_poly.type
_entity_poly.pdbx_seq_one_letter_code
_entity_poly.pdbx_strand_id
1 'polypeptide(L)'
;MSMAVDKTKTWRKVEERLAAEPSARKRAILANVLAHMKAEAVPDLEGLMTTLAPDPHYHFWGPTGDVGPKGTEAVRSFYTSFANSGAHRLEYDVERLVVDDHCVVLEGVMRIIYPAPTLAAMGRPVDDPDGWYLYEDRMITFWPYDADGLLIGEDSYTVGVGFEKMRALSVDEIPDLV
;
A
#
# COMPACT_ATOMS: atom_id res chain seq x y z
N MET A 1 -7.83 12.63 20.88
CA MET A 1 -6.45 12.33 20.43
C MET A 1 -6.43 12.33 18.91
N SER A 2 -5.27 12.51 18.26
CA SER A 2 -5.16 12.36 16.80
C SER A 2 -5.04 10.88 16.43
N MET A 3 -5.66 10.46 15.33
CA MET A 3 -5.48 9.11 14.78
C MET A 3 -4.02 8.87 14.43
N ALA A 4 -3.53 7.62 14.62
CA ALA A 4 -2.16 7.24 14.31
C ALA A 4 -1.87 7.18 12.80
N VAL A 5 -2.92 7.06 11.98
CA VAL A 5 -2.85 7.12 10.52
C VAL A 5 -4.01 7.95 9.95
N ASP A 6 -3.72 8.69 8.88
CA ASP A 6 -4.64 9.43 8.00
C ASP A 6 -4.58 8.79 6.61
N LYS A 7 -5.54 7.87 6.35
CA LYS A 7 -5.67 7.15 5.07
C LYS A 7 -5.69 8.11 3.87
N THR A 8 -6.19 9.33 4.03
CA THR A 8 -6.35 10.27 2.91
C THR A 8 -5.02 10.73 2.32
N LYS A 9 -3.93 10.68 3.10
CA LYS A 9 -2.60 11.02 2.60
C LYS A 9 -2.09 10.06 1.52
N THR A 10 -2.55 8.80 1.54
CA THR A 10 -2.19 7.77 0.55
C THR A 10 -2.46 8.25 -0.88
N TRP A 11 -3.59 8.91 -1.12
CA TRP A 11 -3.98 9.31 -2.48
C TRP A 11 -4.05 10.83 -2.72
N ARG A 12 -3.92 11.67 -1.68
CA ARG A 12 -4.04 13.14 -1.80
C ARG A 12 -3.14 13.72 -2.89
N LYS A 13 -1.86 13.32 -2.93
CA LYS A 13 -0.92 13.79 -3.96
C LYS A 13 -1.26 13.29 -5.36
N VAL A 14 -1.86 12.11 -5.48
CA VAL A 14 -2.32 11.56 -6.76
C VAL A 14 -3.50 12.39 -7.28
N GLU A 15 -4.45 12.76 -6.42
CA GLU A 15 -5.56 13.65 -6.76
C GLU A 15 -5.07 15.03 -7.21
N GLU A 16 -4.15 15.64 -6.46
CA GLU A 16 -3.51 16.92 -6.81
C GLU A 16 -2.81 16.84 -8.18
N ARG A 17 -2.03 15.78 -8.40
CA ARG A 17 -1.29 15.58 -9.64
C ARG A 17 -2.21 15.34 -10.84
N LEU A 18 -3.28 14.57 -10.65
CA LEU A 18 -4.28 14.27 -11.67
C LEU A 18 -5.04 15.52 -12.11
N ALA A 19 -5.41 16.39 -11.17
CA ALA A 19 -6.11 17.64 -11.47
C ALA A 19 -5.29 18.59 -12.37
N ALA A 20 -3.97 18.57 -12.24
CA ALA A 20 -3.06 19.43 -12.99
C ALA A 20 -2.42 18.78 -14.24
N GLU A 21 -2.69 17.50 -14.53
CA GLU A 21 -2.05 16.78 -15.64
C GLU A 21 -2.72 17.10 -17.00
N PRO A 22 -1.98 17.64 -17.99
CA PRO A 22 -2.49 17.84 -19.34
C PRO A 22 -2.49 16.58 -20.23
N SER A 23 -1.57 15.64 -20.02
CA SER A 23 -1.46 14.44 -20.86
C SER A 23 -2.60 13.47 -20.58
N ALA A 24 -3.40 13.17 -21.61
CA ALA A 24 -4.50 12.20 -21.53
C ALA A 24 -4.02 10.82 -21.06
N ARG A 25 -2.83 10.38 -21.51
CA ARG A 25 -2.23 9.11 -21.11
C ARG A 25 -1.90 9.08 -19.62
N LYS A 26 -1.20 10.10 -19.13
CA LYS A 26 -0.82 10.19 -17.71
C LYS A 26 -2.02 10.37 -16.80
N ARG A 27 -3.07 11.08 -17.25
CA ARG A 27 -4.35 11.16 -16.53
C ARG A 27 -5.01 9.79 -16.36
N ALA A 28 -5.02 8.96 -17.41
CA ALA A 28 -5.59 7.62 -17.34
C ALA A 28 -4.83 6.75 -16.33
N ILE A 29 -3.49 6.79 -16.37
CA ILE A 29 -2.63 6.10 -15.42
C ILE A 29 -2.87 6.58 -13.97
N LEU A 30 -2.86 7.89 -13.73
CA LEU A 30 -3.11 8.45 -12.39
C LEU A 30 -4.51 8.12 -11.87
N ALA A 31 -5.51 8.06 -12.75
CA ALA A 31 -6.86 7.64 -12.39
C ALA A 31 -6.90 6.15 -12.00
N ASN A 32 -6.12 5.30 -12.67
CA ASN A 32 -5.97 3.89 -12.29
C ASN A 32 -5.26 3.75 -10.93
N VAL A 33 -4.14 4.45 -10.69
CA VAL A 33 -3.48 4.49 -9.36
C VAL A 33 -4.47 4.91 -8.26
N LEU A 34 -5.23 5.98 -8.51
CA LEU A 34 -6.22 6.48 -7.57
C LEU A 34 -7.32 5.45 -7.27
N ALA A 35 -7.80 4.76 -8.30
CA ALA A 35 -8.79 3.68 -8.13
C ALA A 35 -8.20 2.52 -7.31
N HIS A 36 -6.96 2.13 -7.58
CA HIS A 36 -6.26 1.06 -6.88
C HIS A 36 -6.12 1.39 -5.38
N MET A 37 -5.54 2.55 -5.05
CA MET A 37 -5.36 2.99 -3.66
C MET A 37 -6.68 3.11 -2.90
N LYS A 38 -7.75 3.59 -3.56
CA LYS A 38 -9.06 3.71 -2.93
C LYS A 38 -9.69 2.34 -2.67
N ALA A 39 -9.53 1.39 -3.58
CA ALA A 39 -9.99 0.02 -3.39
C ALA A 39 -9.25 -0.66 -2.23
N GLU A 40 -7.94 -0.48 -2.10
CA GLU A 40 -7.15 -0.98 -0.96
C GLU A 40 -7.60 -0.41 0.39
N ALA A 41 -7.99 0.86 0.42
CA ALA A 41 -8.40 1.55 1.65
C ALA A 41 -9.76 1.07 2.22
N VAL A 42 -10.64 0.54 1.36
CA VAL A 42 -11.96 -0.01 1.73
C VAL A 42 -12.08 -1.52 1.46
N PRO A 43 -10.98 -2.27 1.67
CA PRO A 43 -10.73 -3.63 1.19
C PRO A 43 -11.60 -4.18 0.03
N ASP A 44 -11.76 -3.41 -1.05
CA ASP A 44 -12.53 -3.81 -2.24
C ASP A 44 -11.65 -4.64 -3.19
N LEU A 45 -11.60 -5.95 -2.94
CA LEU A 45 -10.79 -6.87 -3.74
C LEU A 45 -11.19 -6.86 -5.21
N GLU A 46 -12.48 -6.89 -5.53
CA GLU A 46 -12.91 -6.96 -6.93
C GLU A 46 -12.60 -5.65 -7.65
N GLY A 47 -12.88 -4.50 -7.03
CA GLY A 47 -12.49 -3.19 -7.56
C GLY A 47 -10.99 -3.09 -7.80
N LEU A 48 -10.18 -3.53 -6.84
CA LEU A 48 -8.72 -3.55 -6.97
C LEU A 48 -8.28 -4.39 -8.17
N MET A 49 -8.79 -5.62 -8.30
CA MET A 49 -8.38 -6.53 -9.37
C MET A 49 -8.74 -5.99 -10.77
N THR A 50 -9.70 -5.06 -10.92
CA THR A 50 -9.98 -4.40 -12.21
C THR A 50 -8.90 -3.42 -12.68
N THR A 51 -8.01 -2.99 -11.77
CA THR A 51 -6.95 -2.03 -12.09
C THR A 51 -5.69 -2.70 -12.67
N LEU A 52 -5.60 -4.03 -12.56
CA LEU A 52 -4.44 -4.82 -12.88
C LEU A 52 -4.47 -5.34 -14.31
N ALA A 53 -3.28 -5.40 -14.92
CA ALA A 53 -3.07 -6.06 -16.20
C ALA A 53 -3.19 -7.60 -16.03
N PRO A 54 -3.35 -8.37 -17.12
CA PRO A 54 -3.21 -9.82 -17.06
C PRO A 54 -1.81 -10.22 -16.58
N ASP A 55 -1.73 -11.20 -15.68
CA ASP A 55 -0.48 -11.70 -15.09
C ASP A 55 0.39 -10.59 -14.42
N PRO A 56 -0.11 -9.94 -13.35
CA PRO A 56 0.65 -8.88 -12.67
C PRO A 56 1.75 -9.44 -11.75
N HIS A 57 2.93 -8.83 -11.72
CA HIS A 57 4.09 -9.30 -10.95
C HIS A 57 4.56 -8.21 -9.97
N TYR A 58 4.36 -8.44 -8.68
CA TYR A 58 4.78 -7.54 -7.62
C TYR A 58 6.14 -7.97 -7.10
N HIS A 59 7.11 -7.06 -6.99
CA HIS A 59 8.42 -7.29 -6.40
C HIS A 59 8.55 -6.52 -5.09
N PHE A 60 8.72 -7.24 -3.98
CA PHE A 60 8.96 -6.64 -2.67
C PHE A 60 10.42 -6.86 -2.31
N TRP A 61 11.25 -5.87 -2.60
CA TRP A 61 12.70 -5.99 -2.48
C TRP A 61 13.15 -5.81 -1.03
N GLY A 62 13.79 -6.83 -0.49
CA GLY A 62 14.47 -6.79 0.81
C GLY A 62 15.92 -7.32 0.74
N PRO A 63 16.61 -7.37 1.89
CA PRO A 63 18.00 -7.83 1.96
C PRO A 63 18.24 -9.26 1.42
N THR A 64 17.20 -10.11 1.46
CA THR A 64 17.25 -11.50 1.01
C THR A 64 16.73 -11.71 -0.41
N GLY A 65 16.37 -10.63 -1.12
CA GLY A 65 15.80 -10.66 -2.47
C GLY A 65 14.32 -10.27 -2.49
N ASP A 66 13.67 -10.61 -3.60
CA ASP A 66 12.25 -10.36 -3.84
C ASP A 66 11.36 -11.45 -3.20
N VAL A 67 10.30 -11.02 -2.52
CA VAL A 67 9.28 -11.88 -1.90
C VAL A 67 7.85 -11.56 -2.34
N GLY A 68 7.67 -10.74 -3.37
CA GLY A 68 6.35 -10.29 -3.83
C GLY A 68 5.59 -11.33 -4.66
N PRO A 69 4.24 -11.26 -4.69
CA PRO A 69 3.40 -12.21 -5.40
C PRO A 69 3.53 -12.10 -6.94
N LYS A 70 3.50 -13.25 -7.63
CA LYS A 70 3.60 -13.32 -9.10
C LYS A 70 2.35 -13.92 -9.72
N GLY A 71 1.80 -13.20 -10.70
CA GLY A 71 0.62 -13.59 -11.43
C GLY A 71 -0.68 -13.40 -10.67
N THR A 72 -1.78 -13.48 -11.41
CA THR A 72 -3.12 -13.07 -10.96
C THR A 72 -3.58 -13.78 -9.69
N GLU A 73 -3.32 -15.10 -9.58
CA GLU A 73 -3.75 -15.89 -8.43
C GLU A 73 -2.99 -15.51 -7.15
N ALA A 74 -1.66 -15.38 -7.24
CA ALA A 74 -0.84 -15.01 -6.09
C ALA A 74 -1.15 -13.58 -5.62
N VAL A 75 -1.35 -12.64 -6.56
CA VAL A 75 -1.70 -11.25 -6.25
C VAL A 75 -3.08 -11.17 -5.59
N ARG A 76 -4.07 -11.92 -6.10
CA ARG A 76 -5.39 -12.02 -5.47
C ARG A 76 -5.31 -12.60 -4.05
N SER A 77 -4.51 -13.65 -3.86
CA SER A 77 -4.29 -14.26 -2.53
C SER A 77 -3.62 -13.28 -1.57
N PHE A 78 -2.65 -12.50 -2.05
CA PHE A 78 -2.00 -11.45 -1.28
C PHE A 78 -2.99 -10.40 -0.81
N TYR A 79 -3.79 -9.82 -1.71
CA TYR A 79 -4.76 -8.79 -1.35
C TYR A 79 -5.91 -9.31 -0.49
N THR A 80 -6.33 -10.58 -0.68
CA THR A 80 -7.28 -11.24 0.24
C THR A 80 -6.71 -11.31 1.65
N SER A 81 -5.42 -11.68 1.78
CA SER A 81 -4.73 -11.75 3.07
C SER A 81 -4.55 -10.35 3.69
N PHE A 82 -4.23 -9.35 2.86
CA PHE A 82 -4.12 -7.95 3.27
C PHE A 82 -5.43 -7.40 3.85
N ALA A 83 -6.56 -7.67 3.19
CA ALA A 83 -7.88 -7.27 3.67
C ALA A 83 -8.21 -7.92 5.02
N ASN A 84 -8.01 -9.24 5.13
CA ASN A 84 -8.33 -10.04 6.32
C ASN A 84 -7.42 -9.72 7.53
N SER A 85 -6.18 -9.28 7.29
CA SER A 85 -5.19 -9.06 8.35
C SER A 85 -5.39 -7.75 9.12
N GLY A 86 -6.26 -6.86 8.63
CA GLY A 86 -6.45 -5.51 9.16
C GLY A 86 -5.43 -4.49 8.67
N ALA A 87 -4.48 -4.89 7.83
CA ALA A 87 -3.42 -4.04 7.27
C ALA A 87 -3.93 -2.91 6.36
N HIS A 88 -5.19 -2.96 5.92
CA HIS A 88 -5.86 -1.84 5.23
C HIS A 88 -5.95 -0.55 6.07
N ARG A 89 -5.63 -0.59 7.37
CA ARG A 89 -5.36 0.60 8.20
C ARG A 89 -3.97 1.16 7.88
N LEU A 90 -3.84 1.63 6.66
CA LEU A 90 -2.60 2.06 6.03
C LEU A 90 -2.65 3.55 5.69
N GLU A 91 -1.54 4.23 5.94
CA GLU A 91 -1.22 5.55 5.43
C GLU A 91 0.09 5.43 4.64
N TYR A 92 0.07 5.80 3.36
CA TYR A 92 1.30 6.12 2.64
C TYR A 92 1.41 7.65 2.54
N ASP A 93 2.20 8.27 3.40
CA ASP A 93 2.43 9.72 3.36
C ASP A 93 3.34 10.04 2.19
N VAL A 94 2.77 10.12 0.98
CA VAL A 94 3.49 10.36 -0.26
C VAL A 94 4.10 11.76 -0.18
N GLU A 95 5.43 11.85 -0.27
CA GLU A 95 6.17 13.10 -0.31
C GLU A 95 6.53 13.49 -1.75
N ARG A 96 6.85 12.50 -2.59
CA ARG A 96 7.20 12.67 -4.00
C ARG A 96 6.37 11.76 -4.89
N LEU A 97 5.94 12.31 -6.02
CA LEU A 97 5.23 11.59 -7.07
C LEU A 97 5.84 11.98 -8.43
N VAL A 98 6.26 10.98 -9.20
CA VAL A 98 6.69 11.12 -10.60
C VAL A 98 5.79 10.25 -11.47
N VAL A 99 5.41 10.75 -12.64
CA VAL A 99 4.60 9.99 -13.60
C VAL A 99 5.11 10.24 -15.02
N ASP A 100 5.36 9.15 -15.73
CA ASP A 100 5.55 9.13 -17.17
C ASP A 100 4.43 8.33 -17.86
N ASP A 101 4.63 7.96 -19.13
CA ASP A 101 3.61 7.26 -19.92
C ASP A 101 3.51 5.74 -19.61
N HIS A 102 4.43 5.22 -18.79
CA HIS A 102 4.63 3.80 -18.49
C HIS A 102 4.80 3.48 -17.01
N CYS A 103 4.99 4.47 -16.13
CA CYS A 103 5.26 4.23 -14.72
C CYS A 103 4.81 5.40 -13.83
N VAL A 104 4.30 5.05 -12.65
CA VAL A 104 4.15 5.99 -11.53
C VAL A 104 5.14 5.62 -10.44
N VAL A 105 5.89 6.60 -9.96
CA VAL A 105 6.80 6.45 -8.83
C VAL A 105 6.26 7.25 -7.67
N LEU A 106 6.11 6.60 -6.52
CA LEU A 106 5.67 7.22 -5.28
C LEU A 106 6.75 6.98 -4.23
N GLU A 107 7.09 8.01 -3.47
CA GLU A 107 8.07 7.92 -2.40
C GLU A 107 7.58 8.72 -1.18
N GLY A 108 7.78 8.15 0.00
CA GLY A 108 7.27 8.73 1.24
C GLY A 108 7.44 7.83 2.45
N VAL A 109 6.59 8.04 3.46
CA VAL A 109 6.59 7.22 4.68
C VAL A 109 5.37 6.32 4.70
N MET A 110 5.60 5.01 4.79
CA MET A 110 4.55 4.00 4.93
C MET A 110 4.27 3.75 6.41
N ARG A 111 2.99 3.79 6.79
CA ARG A 111 2.49 3.49 8.13
C ARG A 111 1.37 2.47 8.03
N ILE A 112 1.47 1.40 8.81
CA ILE A 112 0.45 0.35 8.84
C ILE A 112 0.16 -0.03 10.28
N ILE A 113 -1.12 -0.06 10.66
CA ILE A 113 -1.55 -0.55 11.96
C ILE A 113 -1.83 -2.06 11.85
N TYR A 114 -1.14 -2.84 12.68
CA TYR A 114 -1.35 -4.27 12.79
C TYR A 114 -1.93 -4.65 14.16
N PRO A 115 -2.98 -5.50 14.21
CA PRO A 115 -3.36 -6.18 15.44
C PRO A 115 -2.33 -7.27 15.79
N ALA A 116 -2.10 -7.51 17.07
CA ALA A 116 -1.10 -8.49 17.52
C ALA A 116 -1.30 -9.91 16.95
N PRO A 117 -2.53 -10.45 16.81
CA PRO A 117 -2.75 -11.75 16.17
C PRO A 117 -2.20 -11.83 14.73
N THR A 118 -2.30 -10.74 13.96
CA THR A 118 -1.73 -10.69 12.61
C THR A 118 -0.21 -10.74 12.64
N LEU A 119 0.41 -9.97 13.53
CA LEU A 119 1.87 -9.99 13.71
C LEU A 119 2.37 -11.37 14.16
N ALA A 120 1.66 -12.02 15.07
CA ALA A 120 1.97 -13.37 15.52
C ALA A 120 1.88 -14.39 14.36
N ALA A 121 0.85 -14.29 13.51
CA ALA A 121 0.73 -15.14 12.31
C ALA A 121 1.86 -14.92 11.30
N MET A 122 2.44 -13.71 11.27
CA MET A 122 3.63 -13.36 10.47
C MET A 122 4.95 -13.77 11.15
N GLY A 123 4.90 -14.41 12.32
CA GLY A 123 6.09 -14.77 13.11
C GLY A 123 6.83 -13.58 13.71
N ARG A 124 6.15 -12.44 13.89
CA ARG A 124 6.73 -11.24 14.50
C ARG A 124 6.51 -11.24 16.02
N PRO A 125 7.48 -10.76 16.82
CA PRO A 125 7.30 -10.66 18.26
C PRO A 125 6.24 -9.61 18.60
N VAL A 126 5.42 -9.92 19.61
CA VAL A 126 4.43 -9.01 20.19
C VAL A 126 4.50 -9.10 21.72
N ASP A 127 4.46 -7.96 22.39
CA ASP A 127 4.53 -7.88 23.85
C ASP A 127 3.15 -8.11 24.50
N ASP A 128 2.09 -7.72 23.80
CA ASP A 128 0.69 -7.83 24.22
C ASP A 128 -0.11 -8.57 23.13
N PRO A 129 -0.67 -9.76 23.41
CA PRO A 129 -1.42 -10.55 22.43
C PRO A 129 -2.75 -9.91 22.00
N ASP A 130 -3.26 -8.92 22.74
CA ASP A 130 -4.46 -8.16 22.40
C ASP A 130 -4.12 -6.73 21.91
N GLY A 131 -2.82 -6.44 21.78
CA GLY A 131 -2.30 -5.12 21.45
C GLY A 131 -2.42 -4.73 19.97
N TRP A 132 -2.17 -3.45 19.72
CA TRP A 132 -2.11 -2.87 18.39
C TRP A 132 -0.79 -2.16 18.19
N TYR A 133 -0.23 -2.28 17.00
CA TYR A 133 1.15 -1.89 16.72
C TYR A 133 1.24 -1.11 15.42
N LEU A 134 1.98 0.01 15.46
CA LEU A 134 2.30 0.81 14.29
C LEU A 134 3.63 0.37 13.70
N TYR A 135 3.56 -0.15 12.48
CA TYR A 135 4.68 -0.26 11.55
C TYR A 135 4.92 1.10 10.89
N GLU A 136 6.18 1.51 10.76
CA GLU A 136 6.58 2.72 10.04
C GLU A 136 7.95 2.53 9.38
N ASP A 137 8.06 2.75 8.06
CA ASP A 137 9.33 2.80 7.34
C ASP A 137 9.24 3.81 6.18
N ARG A 138 10.41 4.22 5.66
CA ARG A 138 10.49 4.96 4.40
C ARG A 138 10.34 3.98 3.23
N MET A 139 9.55 4.34 2.23
CA MET A 139 9.21 3.48 1.10
C MET A 139 9.27 4.24 -0.22
N ILE A 140 9.68 3.55 -1.28
CA ILE A 140 9.52 3.97 -2.66
C ILE A 140 8.90 2.81 -3.46
N THR A 141 7.97 3.14 -4.34
CA THR A 141 7.28 2.16 -5.19
C THR A 141 7.31 2.59 -6.64
N PHE A 142 7.53 1.63 -7.54
CA PHE A 142 7.39 1.78 -8.98
C PHE A 142 6.16 1.00 -9.43
N TRP A 143 5.27 1.67 -10.16
CA TRP A 143 4.00 1.12 -10.61
C TRP A 143 4.01 1.12 -12.14
N PRO A 144 4.53 0.05 -12.80
CA PRO A 144 4.61 -0.04 -14.25
C PRO A 144 3.24 -0.31 -14.90
N TYR A 145 3.01 0.28 -16.07
CA TYR A 145 1.75 0.26 -16.80
C TYR A 145 1.90 -0.26 -18.24
N ASP A 146 0.95 -1.10 -18.66
CA ASP A 146 0.88 -1.59 -20.04
C ASP A 146 0.28 -0.55 -21.01
N ALA A 147 0.22 -0.87 -22.29
CA ALA A 147 -0.33 0.03 -23.32
C ALA A 147 -1.82 0.38 -23.10
N ASP A 148 -2.57 -0.48 -22.42
CA ASP A 148 -4.00 -0.29 -22.11
C ASP A 148 -4.22 0.55 -20.84
N GLY A 149 -3.15 0.85 -20.10
CA GLY A 149 -3.21 1.67 -18.89
C GLY A 149 -3.57 0.86 -17.66
N LEU A 150 -3.32 -0.45 -17.68
CA LEU A 150 -3.46 -1.35 -16.54
C LEU A 150 -2.11 -1.59 -15.86
N LEU A 151 -2.16 -1.81 -14.54
CA LEU A 151 -0.98 -1.99 -13.71
C LEU A 151 -0.37 -3.38 -13.92
N ILE A 152 0.87 -3.45 -14.39
CA ILE A 152 1.59 -4.71 -14.62
C ILE A 152 2.14 -5.28 -13.31
N GLY A 153 2.23 -4.48 -12.26
CA GLY A 153 2.71 -4.91 -10.95
C GLY A 153 3.16 -3.73 -10.11
N GLU A 154 3.98 -4.01 -9.10
CA GLU A 154 4.57 -3.00 -8.22
C GLU A 154 5.98 -3.44 -7.83
N ASP A 155 6.97 -2.56 -7.89
CA ASP A 155 8.27 -2.77 -7.28
C ASP A 155 8.41 -1.88 -6.05
N SER A 156 8.46 -2.48 -4.86
CA SER A 156 8.56 -1.76 -3.59
C SER A 156 9.94 -1.93 -2.97
N TYR A 157 10.50 -0.83 -2.49
CA TYR A 157 11.75 -0.80 -1.74
C TYR A 157 11.54 -0.04 -0.45
N THR A 158 11.98 -0.63 0.65
CA THR A 158 11.74 -0.10 1.98
C THR A 158 13.04 0.06 2.76
N VAL A 159 13.19 1.18 3.46
CA VAL A 159 14.33 1.47 4.32
C VAL A 159 13.82 1.87 5.70
N GLY A 160 14.26 1.12 6.72
CA GLY A 160 14.00 1.39 8.12
C GLY A 160 14.25 0.14 8.96
N VAL A 161 13.61 0.06 10.13
CA VAL A 161 13.76 -1.06 11.08
C VAL A 161 12.59 -2.04 10.99
N GLY A 162 11.61 -1.75 10.14
CA GLY A 162 10.44 -2.56 9.89
C GLY A 162 9.75 -3.04 11.16
N PHE A 163 9.63 -4.36 11.29
CA PHE A 163 8.93 -5.00 12.41
C PHE A 163 9.76 -5.10 13.70
N GLU A 164 11.01 -4.67 13.73
CA GLU A 164 11.87 -4.81 14.92
C GLU A 164 11.49 -3.85 16.05
N LYS A 165 10.94 -2.68 15.72
CA LYS A 165 10.58 -1.64 16.70
C LYS A 165 9.25 -0.98 16.34
N MET A 166 8.16 -1.67 16.62
CA MET A 166 6.81 -1.14 16.42
C MET A 166 6.35 -0.39 17.66
N ARG A 167 5.64 0.73 17.45
CA ARG A 167 5.05 1.51 18.54
C ARG A 167 3.69 0.90 18.92
N ALA A 168 3.49 0.57 20.20
CA ALA A 168 2.17 0.19 20.70
C ALA A 168 1.18 1.36 20.63
N LEU A 169 -0.06 1.08 20.26
CA LEU A 169 -1.15 2.05 20.10
C LEU A 169 -2.24 1.83 21.14
N SER A 170 -2.85 2.92 21.59
CA SER A 170 -4.15 2.87 22.27
C SER A 170 -5.29 2.73 21.24
N VAL A 171 -6.43 2.15 21.65
CA VAL A 171 -7.60 1.98 20.75
C VAL A 171 -8.11 3.32 20.21
N ASP A 172 -8.00 4.40 20.99
CA ASP A 172 -8.43 5.76 20.61
C ASP A 172 -7.60 6.37 19.47
N GLU A 173 -6.44 5.79 19.14
CA GLU A 173 -5.61 6.19 18.01
C GLU A 173 -5.94 5.44 16.71
N ILE A 174 -6.82 4.43 16.76
CA ILE A 174 -7.05 3.51 15.65
C ILE A 174 -8.30 3.90 14.88
N PRO A 175 -8.19 4.17 13.56
CA PRO A 175 -9.37 4.44 12.75
C PRO A 175 -10.35 3.26 12.75
N ASP A 176 -11.63 3.59 12.70
CA ASP A 176 -12.75 2.65 12.54
C ASP A 176 -12.99 1.71 13.75
N LEU A 177 -12.32 1.93 14.90
CA LEU A 177 -12.56 1.20 16.16
C LEU A 177 -13.17 2.07 17.28
N VAL A 178 -13.40 3.35 17.01
CA VAL A 178 -14.01 4.34 17.91
C VAL A 178 -15.33 4.82 17.34
#